data_AF-A0A4V6T529-F1
#
_entry.id   AF-A0A4V6T529-F1
#
_cell.length_a   1.000
_cell.length_b   1.000
_cell.length_c   1.000
_cell.angle_alpha   90.00
_cell.angle_beta   90.00
_cell.angle_gamma   90.00
#
_symmetry.space_group_name_H-M   'P 1'
#
loop_
_entity.id
_entity.type
_entity.pdbx_description
1 polymer ?
#
loop_
_entity_poly.entity_id
_entity_poly.type
_entity_poly.pdbx_seq_one_letter_code
_entity_poly.pdbx_strand_id
1 'polypeptide(L)'
;MSKSSLSSPSPSSSSVPVTPSSMNGGPDPVRASVGHLLSRAYSLPCSTTAQTFMQLVQPTARFQLALDALLPLLDPVGPCELAQRILASFILYSLYAPHPIAINPFKSVLYTTFTKEREKAVNVAHTGGVCSNEQLIWVLWKILKGDGNDIGPYSPATLARSPLPPKLRATNLLLDEELDAQSHYSNEPETDDSRSGTDWSSTTSDAGGNATTPNTTTAASSAAAERYATPTPEEEVRNETIAKAMKLLLAARERVLTLSEQRFIVPAMPLLVTSQMITKLDLAPLVSYNSTIAYPLFVALLTTNTSTTRDGHQINNLPSPFLEVLPFLPPTLSTFDLMGKLLRDPTPIGHPAGGFTVGELVRSEVLGRFIHESVNWLDQAERQEREGLISDDRFALGVQNLCRFYHSLIKLSIVNPSLDTESTEIAHFSLRNARFEEANALYRTLVNIN
;
A
#
# COMPACT_ATOMS: atom_id res chain seq x y z
N MET A 1 -59.66 31.25 38.01
CA MET A 1 -60.35 30.69 36.83
C MET A 1 -59.30 30.46 35.76
N SER A 2 -59.09 29.32 35.13
CA SER A 2 -59.39 27.91 35.38
C SER A 2 -58.28 27.13 34.68
N LYS A 3 -57.92 25.99 35.26
CA LYS A 3 -56.90 25.04 34.80
C LYS A 3 -57.27 24.43 33.44
N SER A 4 -56.25 24.15 32.61
CA SER A 4 -56.33 23.07 31.62
C SER A 4 -54.93 22.50 31.37
N SER A 5 -54.67 21.40 32.07
CA SER A 5 -53.59 20.45 31.90
C SER A 5 -53.84 19.56 30.69
N LEU A 6 -52.85 19.38 29.82
CA LEU A 6 -52.81 18.31 28.83
C LEU A 6 -51.46 17.59 28.92
N SER A 7 -51.57 16.32 29.30
CA SER A 7 -50.53 15.32 29.51
C SER A 7 -50.10 14.68 28.19
N SER A 8 -48.78 14.57 27.98
CA SER A 8 -48.19 13.78 26.88
C SER A 8 -47.75 12.40 27.40
N PRO A 9 -48.03 11.29 26.70
CA PRO A 9 -47.77 9.94 27.18
C PRO A 9 -46.34 9.46 26.86
N SER A 10 -45.80 8.67 27.79
CA SER A 10 -44.54 7.93 27.69
C SER A 10 -44.59 6.82 26.61
N PRO A 11 -43.51 6.56 25.86
CA PRO A 11 -43.45 5.41 24.96
C PRO A 11 -43.25 4.12 25.74
N SER A 12 -44.18 3.19 25.55
CA SER A 12 -44.20 1.85 26.11
C SER A 12 -43.16 0.96 25.41
N SER A 13 -42.40 0.25 26.24
CA SER A 13 -41.53 -0.86 25.88
C SER A 13 -42.29 -1.92 25.07
N SER A 14 -41.97 -2.02 23.78
CA SER A 14 -42.43 -3.11 22.92
C SER A 14 -41.49 -4.30 23.08
N SER A 15 -41.90 -5.28 23.88
CA SER A 15 -41.28 -6.59 23.97
C SER A 15 -41.45 -7.33 22.65
N VAL A 16 -40.36 -7.56 21.94
CA VAL A 16 -40.30 -8.45 20.76
C VAL A 16 -40.43 -9.90 21.25
N PRO A 17 -41.32 -10.73 20.66
CA PRO A 17 -41.41 -12.13 21.03
C PRO A 17 -40.17 -12.88 20.50
N VAL A 18 -39.40 -13.44 21.43
CA VAL A 18 -38.35 -14.42 21.15
C VAL A 18 -39.04 -15.69 20.66
N THR A 19 -39.02 -15.93 19.34
CA THR A 19 -39.37 -17.24 18.77
C THR A 19 -38.24 -18.23 19.08
N PRO A 20 -38.55 -19.40 19.66
CA PRO A 20 -37.55 -20.41 19.98
C PRO A 20 -36.95 -20.99 18.71
N SER A 21 -35.63 -21.07 18.70
CA SER A 21 -34.78 -21.71 17.71
C SER A 21 -35.26 -23.14 17.45
N SER A 22 -35.86 -23.37 16.28
CA SER A 22 -36.11 -24.72 15.80
C SER A 22 -34.77 -25.35 15.43
N MET A 23 -34.32 -26.28 16.27
CA MET A 23 -33.38 -27.31 15.87
C MET A 23 -34.05 -28.16 14.80
N ASN A 24 -33.75 -27.90 13.53
CA ASN A 24 -33.98 -28.87 12.46
C ASN A 24 -32.97 -28.64 11.33
N GLY A 25 -32.06 -29.60 11.16
CA GLY A 25 -31.00 -29.62 10.15
C GLY A 25 -31.54 -29.86 8.73
N GLY A 26 -32.34 -28.93 8.22
CA GLY A 26 -32.61 -28.80 6.79
C GLY A 26 -31.53 -27.95 6.12
N PRO A 27 -31.22 -28.15 4.82
CA PRO A 27 -30.33 -27.26 4.09
C PRO A 27 -30.92 -25.84 4.12
N ASP A 28 -30.15 -24.90 4.68
CA ASP A 28 -30.52 -23.48 4.75
C ASP A 28 -30.98 -23.00 3.37
N PRO A 29 -32.22 -22.46 3.22
CA PRO A 29 -32.76 -22.03 1.94
C PRO A 29 -31.87 -20.98 1.24
N VAL A 30 -31.11 -20.20 2.01
CA VAL A 30 -30.13 -19.24 1.47
C VAL A 30 -28.98 -19.98 0.79
N ARG A 31 -28.48 -21.05 1.41
CA ARG A 31 -27.40 -21.89 0.87
C ARG A 31 -27.81 -22.59 -0.43
N ALA A 32 -29.05 -23.10 -0.48
CA ALA A 32 -29.59 -23.69 -1.70
C ALA A 32 -29.72 -22.65 -2.83
N SER A 33 -30.16 -21.43 -2.51
CA SER A 33 -30.28 -20.33 -3.46
C SER A 33 -28.92 -19.87 -3.99
N VAL A 34 -27.89 -19.85 -3.15
CA VAL A 34 -26.50 -19.54 -3.53
C VAL A 34 -25.92 -20.65 -4.41
N GLY A 35 -26.16 -21.92 -4.07
CA GLY A 35 -25.77 -23.04 -4.92
C GLY A 35 -26.40 -22.97 -6.32
N HIS A 36 -27.68 -22.58 -6.39
CA HIS A 36 -28.38 -22.36 -7.66
C HIS A 36 -27.87 -21.13 -8.43
N LEU A 37 -27.48 -20.05 -7.73
CA LEU A 37 -26.83 -18.90 -8.36
C LEU A 37 -25.51 -19.32 -9.01
N LEU A 38 -24.66 -20.03 -8.27
CA LEU A 38 -23.33 -20.44 -8.73
C LEU A 38 -23.40 -21.41 -9.92
N SER A 39 -24.40 -22.29 -9.97
CA SER A 39 -24.57 -23.24 -11.08
C SER A 39 -25.10 -22.61 -12.38
N ARG A 40 -25.69 -21.41 -12.32
CA ARG A 40 -26.23 -20.70 -13.50
C ARG A 40 -25.41 -19.49 -13.92
N ALA A 41 -24.58 -18.96 -13.03
CA ALA A 41 -23.89 -17.69 -13.24
C ALA A 41 -22.70 -17.74 -14.20
N TYR A 42 -22.36 -18.91 -14.76
CA TYR A 42 -21.19 -19.06 -15.63
C TYR A 42 -21.19 -18.17 -16.87
N SER A 43 -22.38 -17.83 -17.39
CA SER A 43 -22.55 -16.98 -18.58
C SER A 43 -22.80 -15.51 -18.25
N LEU A 44 -22.95 -15.16 -16.97
CA LEU A 44 -23.21 -13.78 -16.55
C LEU A 44 -21.89 -13.07 -16.22
N PRO A 45 -21.81 -11.74 -16.36
CA PRO A 45 -20.67 -10.99 -15.88
C PRO A 45 -20.42 -11.25 -14.39
N CYS A 46 -19.13 -11.36 -14.02
CA CYS A 46 -18.69 -11.55 -12.66
C CYS A 46 -19.27 -10.49 -11.70
N SER A 47 -19.29 -9.22 -12.12
CA SER A 47 -19.85 -8.10 -11.36
C SER A 47 -21.34 -8.26 -11.08
N THR A 48 -22.13 -8.63 -12.10
CA THR A 48 -23.57 -8.87 -11.96
C THR A 48 -23.83 -10.00 -10.96
N THR A 49 -23.10 -11.10 -11.07
CA THR A 49 -23.27 -12.24 -10.16
C THR A 49 -22.89 -11.89 -8.73
N ALA A 50 -21.79 -11.17 -8.52
CA ALA A 50 -21.38 -10.70 -7.20
C ALA A 50 -22.43 -9.76 -6.58
N GLN A 51 -23.03 -8.88 -7.38
CA GLN A 51 -24.14 -8.03 -6.92
C GLN A 51 -25.37 -8.86 -6.53
N THR A 52 -25.76 -9.84 -7.35
CA THR A 52 -26.87 -10.74 -7.02
C THR A 52 -26.59 -11.53 -5.74
N PHE A 53 -25.36 -12.01 -5.54
CA PHE A 53 -24.96 -12.67 -4.30
C PHE A 53 -25.11 -11.73 -3.09
N MET A 54 -24.64 -10.48 -3.20
CA MET A 54 -24.76 -9.49 -2.13
C MET A 54 -26.21 -9.13 -1.81
N GLN A 55 -27.11 -9.15 -2.80
CA GLN A 55 -28.54 -8.91 -2.61
C GLN A 55 -29.25 -10.11 -1.97
N LEU A 56 -28.84 -11.34 -2.32
CA LEU A 56 -29.42 -12.58 -1.82
C LEU A 56 -29.02 -12.87 -0.36
N VAL A 57 -27.81 -12.48 0.02
CA VAL A 57 -27.22 -12.83 1.33
C VAL A 57 -27.15 -11.59 2.23
N GLN A 58 -27.77 -11.69 3.41
CA GLN A 58 -27.75 -10.61 4.41
C GLN A 58 -26.32 -10.25 4.82
N PRO A 59 -25.98 -8.96 4.99
CA PRO A 59 -24.63 -8.49 5.31
C PRO A 59 -23.94 -9.26 6.44
N THR A 60 -24.67 -9.56 7.52
CA THR A 60 -24.17 -10.28 8.71
C THR A 60 -23.84 -11.75 8.43
N ALA A 61 -24.44 -12.37 7.42
CA ALA A 61 -24.25 -13.77 7.07
C ALA A 61 -23.25 -13.99 5.92
N ARG A 62 -22.84 -12.92 5.20
CA ARG A 62 -21.97 -13.02 4.00
C ARG A 62 -20.63 -13.68 4.29
N PHE A 63 -19.99 -13.33 5.41
CA PHE A 63 -18.69 -13.88 5.77
C PHE A 63 -18.79 -15.39 6.07
N GLN A 64 -19.74 -15.77 6.92
CA GLN A 64 -19.95 -17.18 7.27
C GLN A 64 -20.29 -18.02 6.03
N LEU A 65 -21.20 -17.52 5.19
CA LEU A 65 -21.57 -18.21 3.96
C LEU A 65 -20.40 -18.31 2.97
N ALA A 66 -19.55 -17.29 2.90
CA ALA A 66 -18.33 -17.33 2.09
C ALA A 66 -17.37 -18.44 2.57
N LEU A 67 -17.18 -18.60 3.88
CA LEU A 67 -16.40 -19.70 4.45
C LEU A 67 -17.02 -21.07 4.15
N ASP A 68 -18.34 -21.18 4.29
CA ASP A 68 -19.05 -22.47 4.26
C ASP A 68 -19.41 -22.94 2.83
N ALA A 69 -19.48 -22.04 1.86
CA ALA A 69 -19.97 -22.35 0.51
C ALA A 69 -19.02 -21.93 -0.61
N LEU A 70 -18.24 -20.85 -0.45
CA LEU A 70 -17.34 -20.36 -1.50
C LEU A 70 -15.91 -20.88 -1.34
N LEU A 71 -15.37 -20.89 -0.12
CA LEU A 71 -14.03 -21.38 0.17
C LEU A 71 -13.79 -22.82 -0.30
N PRO A 72 -14.72 -23.78 -0.07
CA PRO A 72 -14.54 -25.15 -0.53
C PRO A 72 -14.44 -25.28 -2.06
N LEU A 73 -14.97 -24.31 -2.81
CA LEU A 73 -14.88 -24.31 -4.28
C LEU A 73 -13.47 -23.94 -4.76
N LEU A 74 -12.66 -23.29 -3.94
CA LEU A 74 -11.27 -22.95 -4.29
C LEU A 74 -10.32 -24.13 -4.10
N ASP A 75 -10.72 -25.18 -3.38
CA ASP A 75 -9.88 -26.35 -3.14
C ASP A 75 -9.60 -27.10 -4.47
N PRO A 76 -8.32 -27.28 -4.85
CA PRO A 76 -7.95 -28.02 -6.05
C PRO A 76 -8.39 -29.49 -6.07
N VAL A 77 -8.70 -30.08 -4.92
CA VAL A 77 -9.11 -31.50 -4.82
C VAL A 77 -10.59 -31.69 -5.18
N GLY A 78 -11.38 -30.61 -5.14
CA GLY A 78 -12.81 -30.66 -5.44
C GLY A 78 -13.11 -30.88 -6.93
N PRO A 79 -14.27 -31.46 -7.28
CA PRO A 79 -14.72 -31.65 -8.66
C PRO A 79 -15.19 -30.35 -9.34
N CYS A 80 -14.81 -29.18 -8.80
CA CYS A 80 -15.36 -27.90 -9.22
C CYS A 80 -14.77 -27.45 -10.56
N GLU A 81 -15.64 -27.02 -11.48
CA GLU A 81 -15.22 -26.48 -12.77
C GLU A 81 -14.42 -25.19 -12.61
N LEU A 82 -13.45 -24.95 -13.49
CA LEU A 82 -12.58 -23.77 -13.49
C LEU A 82 -13.36 -22.45 -13.44
N ALA A 83 -14.45 -22.35 -14.21
CA ALA A 83 -15.32 -21.18 -14.23
C ALA A 83 -15.96 -20.92 -12.85
N GLN A 84 -16.27 -21.96 -12.08
CA GLN A 84 -16.82 -21.83 -10.74
C GLN A 84 -15.78 -21.30 -9.76
N ARG A 85 -14.53 -21.77 -9.88
CA ARG A 85 -13.40 -21.31 -9.05
C ARG A 85 -13.10 -19.83 -9.32
N ILE A 86 -13.12 -19.42 -10.60
CA ILE A 86 -12.97 -18.01 -11.01
C ILE A 86 -14.07 -17.16 -10.37
N LEU A 87 -15.32 -17.60 -10.48
CA LEU A 87 -16.46 -16.87 -9.91
C LEU A 87 -16.38 -16.77 -8.39
N ALA A 88 -16.05 -17.86 -7.69
CA ALA A 88 -15.88 -17.87 -6.24
C ALA A 88 -14.79 -16.89 -5.80
N SER A 89 -13.62 -16.90 -6.45
CA SER A 89 -12.53 -15.94 -6.20
C SER A 89 -13.00 -14.50 -6.36
N PHE A 90 -13.74 -14.20 -7.43
CA PHE A 90 -14.25 -12.85 -7.69
C PHE A 90 -15.30 -12.41 -6.67
N ILE A 91 -16.18 -13.29 -6.21
CA ILE A 91 -17.16 -12.97 -5.16
C ILE A 91 -16.44 -12.68 -3.84
N LEU A 92 -15.46 -13.51 -3.43
CA LEU A 92 -14.68 -13.28 -2.21
C LEU A 92 -13.93 -11.95 -2.24
N TYR A 93 -13.41 -11.56 -3.40
CA TYR A 93 -12.88 -10.22 -3.63
C TYR A 93 -13.95 -9.13 -3.48
N SER A 94 -15.07 -9.29 -4.19
CA SER A 94 -16.14 -8.27 -4.29
C SER A 94 -16.81 -7.94 -2.96
N LEU A 95 -16.80 -8.87 -1.99
CA LEU A 95 -17.33 -8.63 -0.64
C LEU A 95 -16.66 -7.46 0.08
N TYR A 96 -15.42 -7.12 -0.30
CA TYR A 96 -14.62 -6.06 0.30
C TYR A 96 -14.02 -5.09 -0.74
N ALA A 97 -14.49 -5.12 -2.00
CA ALA A 97 -13.95 -4.30 -3.10
C ALA A 97 -13.94 -2.77 -2.86
N PRO A 98 -14.82 -2.15 -2.03
CA PRO A 98 -14.68 -0.74 -1.68
C PRO A 98 -13.41 -0.39 -0.89
N HIS A 99 -12.67 -1.40 -0.43
CA HIS A 99 -11.46 -1.25 0.38
C HIS A 99 -10.24 -1.87 -0.31
N PRO A 100 -9.01 -1.43 0.05
CA PRO A 100 -7.79 -2.04 -0.47
C PRO A 100 -7.72 -3.55 -0.17
N ILE A 101 -7.17 -4.33 -1.11
CA ILE A 101 -7.05 -5.80 -0.97
C ILE A 101 -6.29 -6.22 0.30
N ALA A 102 -5.41 -5.35 0.82
CA ALA A 102 -4.66 -5.54 2.05
C ALA A 102 -5.54 -5.79 3.29
N ILE A 103 -6.77 -5.26 3.32
CA ILE A 103 -7.70 -5.45 4.45
C ILE A 103 -8.79 -6.50 4.19
N ASN A 104 -8.77 -7.15 3.02
CA ASN A 104 -9.72 -8.21 2.71
C ASN A 104 -9.37 -9.48 3.53
N PRO A 105 -10.28 -9.99 4.38
CA PRO A 105 -10.01 -11.16 5.23
C PRO A 105 -9.76 -12.44 4.42
N PHE A 106 -10.13 -12.48 3.14
CA PHE A 106 -9.89 -13.60 2.24
C PHE A 106 -8.56 -13.47 1.47
N LYS A 107 -7.79 -12.38 1.62
CA LYS A 107 -6.50 -12.18 0.92
C LYS A 107 -5.57 -13.37 1.09
N SER A 108 -5.38 -13.86 2.32
CA SER A 108 -4.48 -14.97 2.62
C SER A 108 -4.89 -16.27 1.92
N VAL A 109 -6.19 -16.56 1.84
CA VAL A 109 -6.70 -17.75 1.14
C VAL A 109 -6.53 -17.62 -0.37
N LEU A 110 -6.81 -16.44 -0.94
CA LEU A 110 -6.61 -16.17 -2.36
C LEU A 110 -5.12 -16.26 -2.73
N TYR A 111 -4.24 -15.72 -1.88
CA TYR A 111 -2.78 -15.78 -2.05
C TYR A 111 -2.27 -17.22 -1.99
N THR A 112 -2.61 -17.98 -0.95
CA THR A 112 -2.19 -19.38 -0.83
C THR A 112 -2.72 -20.24 -1.97
N THR A 113 -3.93 -19.96 -2.48
CA THR A 113 -4.47 -20.62 -3.67
C THR A 113 -3.66 -20.26 -4.91
N PHE A 114 -3.31 -18.98 -5.08
CA PHE A 114 -2.47 -18.50 -6.18
C PHE A 114 -1.11 -19.20 -6.19
N THR A 115 -0.37 -19.19 -5.07
CA THR A 115 0.96 -19.78 -4.99
C THR A 115 0.93 -21.27 -5.30
N LYS A 116 -0.03 -22.02 -4.73
CA LYS A 116 -0.19 -23.46 -4.98
C LYS A 116 -0.53 -23.79 -6.43
N GLU A 117 -1.44 -23.05 -7.06
CA GLU A 117 -1.82 -23.27 -8.47
C GLU A 117 -0.69 -22.86 -9.41
N ARG A 118 0.01 -21.76 -9.09
CA ARG A 118 1.18 -21.30 -9.85
C ARG A 118 2.31 -22.31 -9.82
N GLU A 119 2.67 -22.82 -8.65
CA GLU A 119 3.73 -23.83 -8.50
C GLU A 119 3.43 -25.08 -9.35
N LYS A 120 2.17 -25.56 -9.31
CA LYS A 120 1.72 -26.66 -10.18
C LYS A 120 1.86 -26.33 -11.66
N ALA A 121 1.44 -25.13 -12.07
CA ALA A 121 1.54 -24.71 -13.46
C ALA A 121 2.99 -24.58 -13.93
N VAL A 122 3.87 -24.06 -13.08
CA VAL A 122 5.31 -23.98 -13.32
C VAL A 122 5.90 -25.38 -13.48
N ASN A 123 5.57 -26.33 -12.61
CA ASN A 123 6.04 -27.72 -12.72
C ASN A 123 5.58 -28.38 -14.03
N VAL A 124 4.34 -28.16 -14.44
CA VAL A 124 3.83 -28.66 -15.74
C VAL A 124 4.56 -28.00 -16.92
N ALA A 125 4.83 -26.70 -16.85
CA ALA A 125 5.56 -25.98 -17.89
C ALA A 125 7.00 -26.49 -18.08
N HIS A 126 7.68 -26.89 -17.00
CA HIS A 126 9.01 -27.52 -17.07
C HIS A 126 8.99 -28.85 -17.84
N THR A 127 7.87 -29.58 -17.81
CA THR A 127 7.68 -30.81 -18.60
C THR A 127 7.24 -30.55 -20.04
N GLY A 128 7.18 -29.27 -20.47
CA GLY A 128 6.73 -28.87 -21.81
C GLY A 128 5.21 -28.84 -21.98
N GLY A 129 4.44 -29.00 -20.90
CA GLY A 129 2.97 -28.95 -20.91
C GLY A 129 2.40 -27.54 -20.71
N VAL A 130 1.09 -27.40 -20.89
CA VAL A 130 0.31 -26.19 -20.53
C VAL A 130 -0.68 -26.57 -19.44
N CYS A 131 -0.71 -25.82 -18.34
CA CYS A 131 -1.61 -26.08 -17.24
C CYS A 131 -3.04 -25.64 -17.59
N SER A 132 -4.04 -26.44 -17.27
CA SER A 132 -5.46 -26.11 -17.52
C SER A 132 -5.99 -24.99 -16.61
N ASN A 133 -5.26 -24.64 -15.54
CA ASN A 133 -5.70 -23.67 -14.53
C ASN A 133 -5.04 -22.28 -14.69
N GLU A 134 -4.34 -22.01 -15.80
CA GLU A 134 -3.65 -20.72 -16.01
C GLU A 134 -4.59 -19.52 -15.90
N GLN A 135 -5.83 -19.65 -16.37
CA GLN A 135 -6.85 -18.60 -16.31
C GLN A 135 -7.22 -18.24 -14.87
N LEU A 136 -7.31 -19.24 -13.97
CA LEU A 136 -7.56 -18.98 -12.55
C LEU A 136 -6.38 -18.27 -11.90
N ILE A 137 -5.15 -18.68 -12.24
CA ILE A 137 -3.92 -18.05 -11.73
C ILE A 137 -3.87 -16.57 -12.13
N TRP A 138 -4.20 -16.26 -13.38
CA TRP A 138 -4.27 -14.88 -13.87
C TRP A 138 -5.34 -14.05 -13.14
N VAL A 139 -6.54 -14.62 -12.94
CA VAL A 139 -7.63 -13.98 -12.18
C VAL A 139 -7.18 -13.67 -10.74
N LEU A 140 -6.58 -14.64 -10.06
CA LEU A 140 -6.09 -14.45 -8.68
C LEU A 140 -4.98 -13.39 -8.63
N TRP A 141 -4.05 -13.40 -9.57
CA TRP A 141 -3.00 -12.39 -9.69
C TRP A 141 -3.58 -10.98 -9.86
N LYS A 142 -4.56 -10.81 -10.75
CA LYS A 142 -5.25 -9.52 -10.97
C LYS A 142 -5.95 -9.04 -9.70
N ILE A 143 -6.65 -9.92 -8.99
CA ILE A 143 -7.30 -9.60 -7.71
C ILE A 143 -6.27 -9.15 -6.67
N LEU A 144 -5.19 -9.92 -6.52
CA LEU A 144 -4.16 -9.68 -5.50
C LEU A 144 -3.33 -8.42 -5.78
N LYS A 145 -3.20 -8.01 -7.04
CA LYS A 145 -2.60 -6.73 -7.45
C LYS A 145 -3.49 -5.51 -7.23
N GLY A 146 -4.78 -5.71 -6.90
CA GLY A 146 -5.75 -4.62 -6.72
C GLY A 146 -6.55 -4.29 -7.99
N ASP A 147 -6.27 -4.94 -9.11
CA ASP A 147 -6.95 -4.76 -10.39
C ASP A 147 -8.19 -5.67 -10.54
N GLY A 148 -8.80 -6.11 -9.43
CA GLY A 148 -9.92 -7.04 -9.47
C GLY A 148 -11.13 -6.51 -10.24
N ASN A 149 -11.32 -5.18 -10.28
CA ASN A 149 -12.40 -4.52 -11.01
C ASN A 149 -12.38 -4.79 -12.53
N ASP A 150 -11.20 -5.02 -13.11
CA ASP A 150 -11.04 -5.33 -14.54
C ASP A 150 -11.75 -6.64 -14.93
N ILE A 151 -11.93 -7.55 -13.97
CA ILE A 151 -12.54 -8.86 -14.18
C ILE A 151 -14.07 -8.76 -14.24
N GLY A 152 -14.65 -7.75 -13.58
CA GLY A 152 -16.10 -7.62 -13.38
C GLY A 152 -16.96 -7.73 -14.66
N PRO A 153 -16.60 -7.07 -15.78
CA PRO A 153 -17.39 -7.11 -17.01
C PRO A 153 -17.43 -8.47 -17.72
N TYR A 154 -16.51 -9.39 -17.41
CA TYR A 154 -16.37 -10.67 -18.13
C TYR A 154 -17.12 -11.80 -17.42
N SER A 155 -17.59 -12.79 -18.19
CA SER A 155 -18.21 -13.98 -17.61
C SER A 155 -17.15 -15.00 -17.18
N PRO A 156 -17.38 -15.79 -16.11
CA PRO A 156 -16.44 -16.83 -15.70
C PRO A 156 -16.16 -17.87 -16.79
N ALA A 157 -17.17 -18.23 -17.59
CA ALA A 157 -16.99 -19.17 -18.71
C ALA A 157 -16.12 -18.59 -19.82
N THR A 158 -16.27 -17.30 -20.14
CA THR A 158 -15.41 -16.61 -21.12
C THR A 158 -13.98 -16.56 -20.63
N LEU A 159 -13.77 -16.21 -19.35
CA LEU A 159 -12.43 -16.14 -18.74
C LEU A 159 -11.77 -17.51 -18.73
N ALA A 160 -12.50 -18.57 -18.35
CA ALA A 160 -11.99 -19.94 -18.32
C ALA A 160 -11.55 -20.48 -19.70
N ARG A 161 -12.13 -19.98 -20.79
CA ARG A 161 -11.84 -20.44 -22.16
C ARG A 161 -10.91 -19.52 -22.94
N SER A 162 -10.67 -18.30 -22.46
CA SER A 162 -9.83 -17.35 -23.16
C SER A 162 -8.36 -17.78 -23.08
N PRO A 163 -7.65 -17.94 -24.21
CA PRO A 163 -6.24 -18.23 -24.19
C PRO A 163 -5.48 -17.03 -23.62
N LEU A 164 -4.56 -17.28 -22.70
CA LEU A 164 -3.71 -16.23 -22.15
C LEU A 164 -2.52 -15.96 -23.08
N PRO A 165 -2.19 -14.68 -23.34
CA PRO A 165 -0.96 -14.32 -24.02
C PRO A 165 0.27 -14.91 -23.30
N PRO A 166 1.36 -15.25 -24.01
CA PRO A 166 2.55 -15.86 -23.41
C PRO A 166 3.15 -15.06 -22.23
N LYS A 167 2.99 -13.73 -22.24
CA LYS A 167 3.45 -12.82 -21.17
C LYS A 167 2.64 -12.95 -19.88
N LEU A 168 1.40 -13.44 -19.96
CA LEU A 168 0.47 -13.61 -18.84
C LEU A 168 0.40 -15.06 -18.35
N ARG A 169 1.33 -15.91 -18.79
CA ARG A 169 1.44 -17.29 -18.29
C ARG A 169 1.93 -17.31 -16.84
N ALA A 170 1.52 -18.35 -16.11
CA ALA A 170 1.77 -18.50 -14.68
C ALA A 170 3.26 -18.35 -14.29
N THR A 171 4.19 -18.73 -15.17
CA THR A 171 5.64 -18.58 -14.96
C THR A 171 6.06 -17.12 -14.78
N ASN A 172 5.38 -16.18 -15.44
CA ASN A 172 5.73 -14.77 -15.49
C ASN A 172 4.93 -13.91 -14.49
N LEU A 173 3.93 -14.50 -13.82
CA LEU A 173 3.09 -13.80 -12.87
C LEU A 173 3.73 -13.86 -11.49
N LEU A 174 4.28 -12.74 -11.01
CA LEU A 174 4.86 -12.58 -9.68
C LEU A 174 4.06 -11.55 -8.89
N LEU A 175 3.97 -11.75 -7.57
CA LEU A 175 3.42 -10.80 -6.63
C LEU A 175 4.56 -10.08 -5.89
N ASP A 176 4.34 -8.84 -5.48
CA ASP A 176 5.39 -8.02 -4.85
C ASP A 176 5.83 -8.63 -3.50
N GLU A 177 4.89 -9.25 -2.79
CA GLU A 177 5.13 -9.97 -1.53
C GLU A 177 6.06 -11.19 -1.70
N GLU A 178 6.13 -11.76 -2.91
CA GLU A 178 7.08 -12.84 -3.27
C GLU A 178 8.48 -12.28 -3.61
N LEU A 179 8.57 -11.07 -4.18
CA LEU A 179 9.84 -10.42 -4.50
C LEU A 179 10.62 -10.06 -3.23
N ASP A 180 9.91 -9.60 -2.20
CA ASP A 180 10.51 -9.27 -0.92
C ASP A 180 11.03 -10.52 -0.19
N ALA A 181 10.24 -11.61 -0.21
CA ALA A 181 10.65 -12.88 0.40
C ALA A 181 11.85 -13.53 -0.30
N GLN A 182 11.93 -13.45 -1.64
CA GLN A 182 13.00 -14.08 -2.41
C GLN A 182 14.34 -13.34 -2.31
N SER A 183 14.30 -12.01 -2.07
CA SER A 183 15.51 -11.22 -1.79
C SER A 183 16.18 -11.61 -0.46
N HIS A 184 15.41 -12.10 0.51
CA HIS A 184 15.91 -12.44 1.84
C HIS A 184 16.60 -13.81 1.94
N TYR A 185 16.29 -14.75 1.04
CA TYR A 185 16.89 -16.09 1.03
C TYR A 185 18.09 -16.26 0.09
N SER A 186 18.41 -15.25 -0.73
CA SER A 186 19.53 -15.32 -1.68
C SER A 186 20.90 -14.97 -1.05
N ASN A 187 20.94 -14.67 0.25
CA ASN A 187 22.17 -14.44 1.01
C ASN A 187 22.47 -15.64 1.91
N GLU A 188 22.71 -16.83 1.34
CA GLU A 188 23.48 -17.84 2.05
C GLU A 188 24.95 -17.42 2.07
N PRO A 189 25.62 -17.40 3.24
CA PRO A 189 27.05 -17.16 3.30
C PRO A 189 27.77 -18.36 2.65
N GLU A 190 28.58 -18.08 1.64
CA GLU A 190 29.57 -19.00 1.08
C GLU A 190 30.37 -19.61 2.24
N THR A 191 30.07 -20.85 2.59
CA THR A 191 30.86 -21.62 3.55
C THR A 191 32.04 -22.17 2.77
N ASP A 192 33.17 -21.47 2.90
CA ASP A 192 34.48 -21.91 2.46
C ASP A 192 34.90 -23.13 3.29
N ASP A 193 34.67 -24.33 2.77
CA ASP A 193 35.22 -25.56 3.34
C ASP A 193 35.91 -26.38 2.24
N SER A 194 37.21 -26.12 2.11
CA SER A 194 38.18 -27.01 1.48
C SER A 194 39.18 -27.50 2.52
N ARG A 195 39.01 -28.74 3.03
CA ARG A 195 40.04 -29.81 3.00
C ARG A 195 39.82 -30.96 4.00
N SER A 196 40.17 -32.15 3.50
CA SER A 196 40.46 -33.42 4.20
C SER A 196 39.21 -34.22 4.60
N GLY A 197 38.87 -35.36 3.99
CA GLY A 197 39.73 -36.36 3.37
C GLY A 197 40.29 -37.33 4.42
N THR A 198 39.45 -38.24 4.93
CA THR A 198 39.87 -39.58 5.33
C THR A 198 38.68 -40.56 5.40
N ASP A 199 38.74 -41.48 4.46
CA ASP A 199 38.33 -42.87 4.49
C ASP A 199 38.36 -43.54 5.88
N TRP A 200 37.28 -44.22 6.29
CA TRP A 200 37.35 -45.55 6.93
C TRP A 200 35.96 -46.17 7.05
N SER A 201 35.92 -47.46 6.77
CA SER A 201 34.75 -48.30 6.65
C SER A 201 34.34 -48.96 7.97
N SER A 202 33.07 -49.38 8.03
CA SER A 202 32.60 -50.63 8.63
C SER A 202 32.50 -50.83 10.15
N THR A 203 31.47 -51.63 10.48
CA THR A 203 31.35 -52.61 11.60
C THR A 203 31.02 -52.06 12.99
N THR A 204 29.76 -52.18 13.44
CA THR A 204 29.14 -53.30 14.20
C THR A 204 29.48 -53.34 15.70
N SER A 205 28.39 -53.51 16.46
CA SER A 205 28.22 -54.29 17.70
C SER A 205 28.85 -53.86 19.03
N ASP A 206 28.04 -54.15 20.06
CA ASP A 206 28.31 -54.37 21.49
C ASP A 206 28.42 -53.12 22.38
N ALA A 207 27.49 -52.88 23.33
CA ALA A 207 27.06 -53.68 24.49
C ALA A 207 28.09 -53.68 25.64
N GLY A 208 27.71 -53.01 26.74
CA GLY A 208 28.06 -53.43 28.09
C GLY A 208 29.17 -52.66 28.82
N GLY A 209 28.78 -52.00 29.92
CA GLY A 209 29.42 -52.28 31.20
C GLY A 209 30.36 -51.24 31.81
N ASN A 210 29.87 -50.65 32.90
CA ASN A 210 30.57 -50.33 34.15
C ASN A 210 31.57 -49.15 34.24
N ALA A 211 31.07 -48.11 34.93
CA ALA A 211 31.58 -47.53 36.17
C ALA A 211 33.10 -47.46 36.40
N THR A 212 33.63 -46.24 36.58
CA THR A 212 34.51 -45.80 37.69
C THR A 212 34.74 -44.27 37.61
N THR A 213 34.17 -43.51 38.56
CA THR A 213 34.66 -42.18 39.03
C THR A 213 35.93 -42.36 39.88
N PRO A 214 36.78 -41.35 40.22
CA PRO A 214 36.52 -39.90 40.22
C PRO A 214 37.70 -38.99 39.79
N ASN A 215 37.43 -37.68 39.87
CA ASN A 215 38.34 -36.56 40.20
C ASN A 215 38.87 -35.62 39.09
N THR A 216 38.57 -34.34 39.34
CA THR A 216 39.43 -33.15 39.20
C THR A 216 39.04 -32.13 38.11
N THR A 217 38.14 -31.24 38.52
CA THR A 217 38.26 -29.77 38.45
C THR A 217 38.33 -29.06 37.09
N THR A 218 37.47 -28.04 37.01
CA THR A 218 37.67 -26.66 36.50
C THR A 218 36.91 -26.26 35.23
N ALA A 219 36.26 -25.10 35.36
CA ALA A 219 35.71 -24.19 34.36
C ALA A 219 34.27 -24.47 33.86
N ALA A 220 33.36 -23.73 34.50
CA ALA A 220 31.95 -23.58 34.20
C ALA A 220 31.70 -23.10 32.76
N SER A 221 30.89 -23.87 32.04
CA SER A 221 30.17 -23.47 30.85
C SER A 221 29.00 -22.55 31.23
N SER A 222 29.12 -21.27 30.91
CA SER A 222 28.02 -20.30 30.94
C SER A 222 28.04 -19.45 29.68
N ALA A 223 27.60 -20.03 28.57
CA ALA A 223 27.41 -19.32 27.31
C ALA A 223 26.40 -20.05 26.41
N ALA A 224 25.13 -20.15 26.85
CA ALA A 224 24.01 -20.56 26.00
C ALA A 224 22.66 -20.21 26.64
N ALA A 225 22.54 -19.01 27.20
CA ALA A 225 21.24 -18.43 27.53
C ALA A 225 21.21 -17.05 26.89
N GLU A 226 20.70 -16.99 25.65
CA GLU A 226 20.21 -15.74 25.07
C GLU A 226 19.21 -15.16 26.07
N ARG A 227 19.67 -14.14 26.79
CA ARG A 227 18.85 -13.40 27.73
C ARG A 227 17.77 -12.71 26.91
N TYR A 228 16.51 -13.12 27.11
CA TYR A 228 15.39 -12.20 27.05
C TYR A 228 15.66 -11.11 28.10
N ALA A 229 16.46 -10.11 27.73
CA ALA A 229 16.65 -8.93 28.55
C ALA A 229 15.26 -8.27 28.62
N THR A 230 14.64 -8.35 29.79
CA THR A 230 13.45 -7.56 30.08
C THR A 230 13.77 -6.10 29.76
N PRO A 231 12.99 -5.44 28.89
CA PRO A 231 13.25 -4.07 28.48
C PRO A 231 13.34 -3.20 29.73
N THR A 232 14.30 -2.28 29.72
CA THR A 232 14.43 -1.31 30.81
C THR A 232 13.18 -0.43 30.85
N PRO A 233 12.77 0.11 32.02
CA PRO A 233 11.59 0.96 32.11
C PRO A 233 11.69 2.20 31.20
N GLU A 234 12.90 2.68 30.91
CA GLU A 234 13.14 3.78 29.97
C GLU A 234 12.88 3.38 28.51
N GLU A 235 13.26 2.16 28.12
CA GLU A 235 12.95 1.62 26.80
C GLU A 235 11.45 1.37 26.63
N GLU A 236 10.78 0.94 27.70
CA GLU A 236 9.32 0.73 27.68
C GLU A 236 8.57 2.05 27.43
N VAL A 237 8.94 3.15 28.12
CA VAL A 237 8.37 4.49 27.88
C VAL A 237 8.67 4.99 26.47
N ARG A 238 9.89 4.74 25.95
CA ARG A 238 10.26 5.10 24.58
C ARG A 238 9.42 4.33 23.56
N ASN A 239 9.28 3.02 23.75
CA ASN A 239 8.51 2.15 22.87
C ASN A 239 7.03 2.51 22.90
N GLU A 240 6.47 2.84 24.07
CA GLU A 240 5.10 3.34 24.19
C GLU A 240 4.91 4.67 23.45
N THR A 241 5.89 5.58 23.57
CA THR A 241 5.87 6.87 22.85
C THR A 241 5.90 6.66 21.34
N ILE A 242 6.77 5.77 20.84
CA ILE A 242 6.85 5.42 19.42
C ILE A 242 5.54 4.78 18.95
N ALA A 243 5.00 3.80 19.67
CA ALA A 243 3.76 3.13 19.33
C ALA A 243 2.57 4.10 19.26
N LYS A 244 2.47 5.03 20.23
CA LYS A 244 1.44 6.07 20.25
C LYS A 244 1.60 7.05 19.11
N ALA A 245 2.83 7.50 18.83
CA ALA A 245 3.11 8.42 17.74
C ALA A 245 2.84 7.76 16.37
N MET A 246 3.17 6.48 16.21
CA MET A 246 2.88 5.71 15.00
C MET A 246 1.37 5.53 14.77
N LYS A 247 0.62 5.23 15.83
CA LYS A 247 -0.85 5.16 15.78
C LYS A 247 -1.46 6.49 15.31
N LEU A 248 -0.94 7.61 15.80
CA LEU A 248 -1.38 8.94 15.36
C LEU A 248 -0.98 9.23 13.91
N LEU A 249 0.18 8.78 13.47
CA LEU A 249 0.63 8.98 12.09
C LEU A 249 -0.24 8.21 11.10
N LEU A 250 -0.61 6.98 11.44
CA LEU A 250 -1.57 6.19 10.65
C LEU A 250 -2.96 6.84 10.65
N ALA A 251 -3.41 7.39 11.77
CA ALA A 251 -4.66 8.16 11.81
C ALA A 251 -4.59 9.43 10.94
N ALA A 252 -3.42 10.08 10.87
CA ALA A 252 -3.19 11.27 10.05
C ALA A 252 -3.30 11.01 8.55
N ARG A 253 -3.17 9.75 8.12
CA ARG A 253 -3.39 9.33 6.73
C ARG A 253 -4.87 9.40 6.33
N GLU A 254 -5.76 9.22 7.28
CA GLU A 254 -7.20 9.07 7.03
C GLU A 254 -8.01 10.30 7.48
N ARG A 255 -7.44 11.14 8.35
CA ARG A 255 -8.09 12.36 8.83
C ARG A 255 -7.11 13.46 9.22
N VAL A 256 -7.64 14.67 9.38
CA VAL A 256 -6.92 15.78 10.00
C VAL A 256 -6.69 15.49 11.48
N LEU A 257 -5.45 15.66 11.95
CA LEU A 257 -5.07 15.57 13.35
C LEU A 257 -5.43 16.86 14.10
N THR A 258 -5.86 16.70 15.34
CA THR A 258 -6.09 17.83 16.26
C THR A 258 -4.76 18.47 16.68
N LEU A 259 -4.79 19.73 17.12
CA LEU A 259 -3.56 20.45 17.53
C LEU A 259 -2.79 19.76 18.66
N SER A 260 -3.49 19.09 19.59
CA SER A 260 -2.84 18.32 20.66
C SER A 260 -2.12 17.08 20.11
N GLU A 261 -2.72 16.38 19.14
CA GLU A 261 -2.09 15.26 18.45
C GLU A 261 -0.87 15.71 17.64
N GLN A 262 -0.98 16.83 16.91
CA GLN A 262 0.13 17.41 16.16
C GLN A 262 1.30 17.79 17.08
N ARG A 263 1.02 18.43 18.22
CA ARG A 263 2.03 18.80 19.23
C ARG A 263 2.73 17.59 19.85
N PHE A 264 2.05 16.46 19.92
CA PHE A 264 2.64 15.20 20.38
C PHE A 264 3.53 14.56 19.31
N ILE A 265 3.10 14.58 18.04
CA ILE A 265 3.79 13.89 16.94
C ILE A 265 5.08 14.58 16.51
N VAL A 266 5.10 15.92 16.50
CA VAL A 266 6.24 16.69 15.95
C VAL A 266 7.55 16.40 16.69
N PRO A 267 7.61 16.40 18.04
CA PRO A 267 8.83 16.03 18.77
C PRO A 267 9.22 14.55 18.61
N ALA A 268 8.26 13.66 18.36
CA ALA A 268 8.49 12.22 18.19
C ALA A 268 8.94 11.85 16.75
N MET A 269 8.90 12.79 15.80
CA MET A 269 9.20 12.55 14.39
C MET A 269 10.57 11.91 14.12
N PRO A 270 11.68 12.37 14.73
CA PRO A 270 12.99 11.76 14.48
C PRO A 270 13.05 10.28 14.87
N LEU A 271 12.33 9.90 15.93
CA LEU A 271 12.23 8.52 16.38
C LEU A 271 11.41 7.66 15.41
N LEU A 272 10.30 8.22 14.91
CA LEU A 272 9.43 7.53 13.93
C LEU A 272 10.15 7.26 12.61
N VAL A 273 10.90 8.23 12.11
CA VAL A 273 11.67 8.09 10.87
C VAL A 273 12.74 7.01 11.01
N THR A 274 13.42 6.94 12.15
CA THR A 274 14.43 5.91 12.44
C THR A 274 13.82 4.49 12.44
N SER A 275 12.53 4.37 12.76
CA SER A 275 11.83 3.07 12.79
C SER A 275 11.57 2.48 11.40
N GLN A 276 11.80 3.21 10.30
CA GLN A 276 11.58 2.78 8.91
C GLN A 276 10.16 2.29 8.58
N MET A 277 9.16 2.58 9.42
CA MET A 277 7.78 2.11 9.21
C MET A 277 6.96 3.00 8.25
N ILE A 278 7.51 4.14 7.84
CA ILE A 278 6.81 5.11 6.99
C ILE A 278 7.07 4.74 5.53
N THR A 279 6.02 4.45 4.78
CA THR A 279 6.12 4.07 3.37
C THR A 279 5.83 5.26 2.46
N LYS A 280 6.25 5.18 1.18
CA LYS A 280 5.92 6.19 0.16
C LYS A 280 4.41 6.42 0.03
N LEU A 281 3.61 5.37 0.22
CA LEU A 281 2.15 5.40 0.09
C LEU A 281 1.46 6.24 1.17
N ASP A 282 2.10 6.41 2.33
CA ASP A 282 1.53 7.18 3.44
C ASP A 282 1.69 8.69 3.24
N LEU A 283 2.63 9.13 2.39
CA LEU A 283 3.00 10.54 2.28
C LEU A 283 1.94 11.42 1.60
N ALA A 284 1.38 11.00 0.47
CA ALA A 284 0.43 11.84 -0.26
C ALA A 284 -0.85 12.19 0.54
N PRO A 285 -1.48 11.23 1.26
CA PRO A 285 -2.58 11.57 2.17
C PRO A 285 -2.14 12.45 3.34
N LEU A 286 -0.93 12.25 3.90
CA LEU A 286 -0.40 13.09 4.97
C LEU A 286 -0.23 14.55 4.53
N VAL A 287 0.26 14.80 3.32
CA VAL A 287 0.37 16.17 2.77
C VAL A 287 -1.02 16.79 2.60
N SER A 288 -1.98 16.00 2.12
CA SER A 288 -3.33 16.47 1.79
C SER A 288 -4.13 16.83 3.05
N TYR A 289 -4.07 16.01 4.10
CA TYR A 289 -4.85 16.21 5.32
C TYR A 289 -4.09 16.98 6.42
N ASN A 290 -2.76 16.89 6.46
CA ASN A 290 -1.95 17.35 7.59
C ASN A 290 -0.67 18.08 7.12
N SER A 291 -0.83 19.15 6.34
CA SER A 291 0.27 19.93 5.76
C SER A 291 1.26 20.50 6.80
N THR A 292 0.82 20.72 8.04
CA THR A 292 1.68 21.18 9.15
C THR A 292 2.70 20.12 9.58
N ILE A 293 2.36 18.84 9.45
CA ILE A 293 3.21 17.70 9.82
C ILE A 293 4.06 17.24 8.64
N ALA A 294 3.57 17.41 7.41
CA ALA A 294 4.27 16.99 6.20
C ALA A 294 5.69 17.57 6.12
N TYR A 295 5.87 18.87 6.32
CA TYR A 295 7.18 19.51 6.24
C TYR A 295 8.22 18.92 7.21
N PRO A 296 7.99 18.89 8.55
CA PRO A 296 8.97 18.29 9.47
C PRO A 296 9.19 16.80 9.22
N LEU A 297 8.19 16.08 8.70
CA LEU A 297 8.34 14.69 8.30
C LEU A 297 9.31 14.52 7.13
N PHE A 298 9.16 15.29 6.04
CA PHE A 298 10.07 15.23 4.90
C PHE A 298 11.50 15.62 5.29
N VAL A 299 11.68 16.68 6.09
CA VAL A 299 13.01 17.08 6.56
C VAL A 299 13.65 15.97 7.40
N ALA A 300 12.90 15.33 8.31
CA ALA A 300 13.39 14.21 9.09
C ALA A 300 13.76 13.00 8.20
N LEU A 301 12.90 12.62 7.25
CA LEU A 301 13.16 11.51 6.31
C LEU A 301 14.41 11.76 5.47
N LEU A 302 14.63 12.99 5.00
CA LEU A 302 15.79 13.34 4.18
C LEU A 302 17.09 13.40 4.97
N THR A 303 17.04 13.81 6.24
CA THR A 303 18.23 13.92 7.09
C THR A 303 18.66 12.59 7.70
N THR A 304 17.73 11.67 7.98
CA THR A 304 18.06 10.35 8.56
C THR A 304 18.59 9.35 7.53
N ASN A 305 18.16 9.40 6.27
CA ASN A 305 18.53 8.37 5.27
C ASN A 305 19.95 8.50 4.72
N THR A 306 20.70 9.54 5.07
CA THR A 306 22.08 9.73 4.57
C THR A 306 23.16 9.04 5.41
N SER A 307 22.80 8.37 6.50
CA SER A 307 23.75 7.81 7.46
C SER A 307 23.79 6.28 7.44
N THR A 308 24.23 5.64 6.34
CA THR A 308 24.85 4.29 6.39
C THR A 308 25.20 3.75 5.00
N THR A 309 26.46 3.93 4.57
CA THR A 309 27.22 2.81 3.98
C THR A 309 28.51 2.68 4.78
N ARG A 310 28.71 1.49 5.38
CA ARG A 310 29.85 1.16 6.25
C ARG A 310 31.12 0.86 5.44
N ASP A 311 30.95 0.67 4.14
CA ASP A 311 32.00 0.58 3.14
C ASP A 311 32.12 1.96 2.50
N GLY A 312 33.30 2.58 2.55
CA GLY A 312 33.57 3.98 2.19
C GLY A 312 33.25 4.42 0.75
N HIS A 313 32.37 3.73 0.04
CA HIS A 313 31.71 4.19 -1.16
C HIS A 313 30.40 4.90 -0.78
N GLN A 314 30.51 6.23 -0.70
CA GLN A 314 29.35 7.11 -0.73
C GLN A 314 28.59 6.87 -2.05
N ILE A 315 27.45 6.20 -1.99
CA ILE A 315 26.51 6.21 -3.12
C ILE A 315 25.78 7.55 -3.04
N ASN A 316 26.43 8.61 -3.50
CA ASN A 316 25.90 9.99 -3.52
C ASN A 316 24.72 10.20 -4.48
N ASN A 317 24.09 9.13 -5.01
CA ASN A 317 23.33 9.23 -6.26
C ASN A 317 21.92 8.65 -6.25
N LEU A 318 21.37 8.17 -5.13
CA LEU A 318 19.94 7.84 -5.12
C LEU A 318 19.12 8.95 -4.45
N PRO A 319 18.22 9.64 -5.19
CA PRO A 319 17.24 10.49 -4.55
C PRO A 319 16.47 9.65 -3.54
N SER A 320 16.35 10.17 -2.32
CA SER A 320 15.62 9.50 -1.25
C SER A 320 14.28 9.00 -1.81
N PRO A 321 13.88 7.74 -1.59
CA PRO A 321 12.66 7.15 -2.14
C PRO A 321 11.42 8.02 -1.90
N PHE A 322 11.45 8.83 -0.84
CA PHE A 322 10.39 9.73 -0.44
C PHE A 322 10.27 10.98 -1.33
N LEU A 323 11.36 11.43 -1.98
CA LEU A 323 11.33 12.56 -2.92
C LEU A 323 10.55 12.23 -4.19
N GLU A 324 10.52 10.97 -4.60
CA GLU A 324 9.77 10.52 -5.78
C GLU A 324 8.26 10.77 -5.66
N VAL A 325 7.73 10.92 -4.44
CA VAL A 325 6.29 11.16 -4.23
C VAL A 325 5.92 12.62 -4.49
N LEU A 326 6.85 13.55 -4.26
CA LEU A 326 6.57 14.99 -4.31
C LEU A 326 6.07 15.48 -5.68
N PRO A 327 6.62 15.03 -6.83
CA PRO A 327 6.12 15.42 -8.15
C PRO A 327 4.67 15.04 -8.41
N PHE A 328 4.20 13.91 -7.86
CA PHE A 328 2.87 13.37 -8.13
C PHE A 328 1.78 13.88 -7.19
N LEU A 329 2.11 14.82 -6.31
CA LEU A 329 1.13 15.43 -5.42
C LEU A 329 0.19 16.35 -6.22
N PRO A 330 -1.12 16.36 -5.90
CA PRO A 330 -2.05 17.24 -6.58
C PRO A 330 -1.69 18.71 -6.34
N PRO A 331 -1.88 19.63 -7.32
CA PRO A 331 -1.53 21.04 -7.24
C PRO A 331 -2.50 21.83 -6.35
N THR A 332 -2.51 21.49 -5.05
CA THR A 332 -3.28 22.15 -4.01
C THR A 332 -2.43 23.19 -3.28
N LEU A 333 -3.07 24.13 -2.58
CA LEU A 333 -2.38 25.12 -1.76
C LEU A 333 -1.44 24.47 -0.74
N SER A 334 -1.88 23.40 -0.08
CA SER A 334 -1.08 22.63 0.88
C SER A 334 0.20 22.05 0.25
N THR A 335 0.10 21.56 -0.98
CA THR A 335 1.24 21.01 -1.72
C THR A 335 2.24 22.10 -2.08
N PHE A 336 1.78 23.25 -2.57
CA PHE A 336 2.65 24.38 -2.90
C PHE A 336 3.30 25.00 -1.66
N ASP A 337 2.59 25.08 -0.54
CA ASP A 337 3.13 25.53 0.74
C ASP A 337 4.24 24.59 1.25
N LEU A 338 4.02 23.28 1.14
CA LEU A 338 5.04 22.27 1.46
C LEU A 338 6.27 22.43 0.57
N MET A 339 6.07 22.45 -0.75
CA MET A 339 7.16 22.58 -1.72
C MET A 339 7.95 23.88 -1.50
N GLY A 340 7.25 25.00 -1.29
CA GLY A 340 7.88 26.29 -1.03
C GLY A 340 8.64 26.33 0.30
N LYS A 341 8.22 25.57 1.33
CA LYS A 341 9.00 25.42 2.58
C LYS A 341 10.24 24.57 2.35
N LEU A 342 10.11 23.44 1.64
CA LEU A 342 11.24 22.55 1.34
C LEU A 342 12.32 23.24 0.50
N LEU A 343 11.95 23.99 -0.54
CA LEU A 343 12.90 24.74 -1.39
C LEU A 343 13.68 25.83 -0.65
N ARG A 344 13.17 26.30 0.49
CA ARG A 344 13.82 27.32 1.33
C ARG A 344 14.55 26.70 2.53
N ASP A 345 14.48 25.38 2.69
CA ASP A 345 15.01 24.71 3.85
C ASP A 345 16.55 24.66 3.82
N PRO A 346 17.24 25.29 4.79
CA PRO A 346 18.69 25.34 4.82
C PRO A 346 19.32 24.16 5.56
N THR A 347 18.52 23.18 6.00
CA THR A 347 19.03 22.03 6.75
C THR A 347 20.04 21.27 5.89
N PRO A 348 21.29 21.10 6.36
CA PRO A 348 22.30 20.37 5.61
C PRO A 348 21.98 18.87 5.60
N ILE A 349 22.14 18.26 4.43
CA ILE A 349 22.08 16.82 4.21
C ILE A 349 23.52 16.31 4.11
N GLY A 350 23.91 15.39 5.02
CA GLY A 350 25.26 14.79 5.04
C GLY A 350 26.31 15.54 5.89
N HIS A 351 27.60 15.34 5.57
CA HIS A 351 28.72 15.81 6.39
C HIS A 351 28.93 17.34 6.26
N PRO A 352 29.23 18.09 7.34
CA PRO A 352 29.10 19.55 7.39
C PRO A 352 30.19 20.32 6.64
N ALA A 353 31.15 19.66 5.98
CA ALA A 353 32.25 20.30 5.27
C ALA A 353 31.98 20.54 3.76
N GLY A 354 30.84 20.09 3.22
CA GLY A 354 30.48 20.28 1.81
C GLY A 354 29.11 19.71 1.40
N GLY A 355 28.15 19.64 2.33
CA GLY A 355 26.85 19.03 2.10
C GLY A 355 25.86 19.92 1.34
N PHE A 356 24.98 19.29 0.56
CA PHE A 356 23.82 19.93 -0.06
C PHE A 356 22.78 20.27 1.01
N THR A 357 22.04 21.36 0.84
CA THR A 357 20.85 21.64 1.66
C THR A 357 19.64 20.86 1.15
N VAL A 358 18.63 20.65 2.01
CA VAL A 358 17.32 20.11 1.60
C VAL A 358 16.75 20.93 0.44
N GLY A 359 16.83 22.27 0.52
CA GLY A 359 16.34 23.15 -0.53
C GLY A 359 17.06 22.98 -1.87
N GLU A 360 18.38 22.81 -1.86
CA GLU A 360 19.15 22.55 -3.09
C GLU A 360 18.82 21.19 -3.71
N LEU A 361 18.71 20.15 -2.90
CA LEU A 361 18.34 18.81 -3.37
C LEU A 361 16.94 18.78 -3.98
N VAL A 362 15.97 19.41 -3.31
CA VAL A 362 14.59 19.51 -3.82
C VAL A 362 14.53 20.35 -5.09
N ARG A 363 15.32 21.43 -5.17
CA ARG A 363 15.42 22.25 -6.37
C ARG A 363 15.97 21.44 -7.56
N SER A 364 17.06 20.70 -7.39
CA SER A 364 17.70 19.97 -8.51
C SER A 364 16.94 18.72 -8.95
N GLU A 365 16.34 17.97 -8.02
CA GLU A 365 15.75 16.66 -8.31
C GLU A 365 14.24 16.67 -8.50
N VAL A 366 13.53 17.60 -7.85
CA VAL A 366 12.07 17.53 -7.71
C VAL A 366 11.35 18.65 -8.44
N LEU A 367 11.86 19.88 -8.39
CA LEU A 367 11.12 21.07 -8.82
C LEU A 367 10.61 20.96 -10.27
N GLY A 368 11.48 20.69 -11.24
CA GLY A 368 11.08 20.59 -12.64
C GLY A 368 10.07 19.48 -12.91
N ARG A 369 10.25 18.31 -12.30
CA ARG A 369 9.28 17.21 -12.41
C ARG A 369 7.95 17.58 -11.77
N PHE A 370 7.97 18.24 -10.62
CA PHE A 370 6.76 18.70 -9.93
C PHE A 370 5.98 19.73 -10.75
N ILE A 371 6.67 20.66 -11.40
CA ILE A 371 6.06 21.63 -12.30
C ILE A 371 5.42 20.93 -13.50
N HIS A 372 6.16 20.02 -14.15
CA HIS A 372 5.66 19.24 -15.27
C HIS A 372 4.41 18.43 -14.92
N GLU A 373 4.45 17.67 -13.82
CA GLU A 373 3.31 16.88 -13.36
C GLU A 373 2.13 17.74 -12.90
N SER A 374 2.38 18.92 -12.33
CA SER A 374 1.31 19.89 -12.02
C SER A 374 0.60 20.37 -13.28
N VAL A 375 1.35 20.68 -14.35
CA VAL A 375 0.78 21.06 -15.65
C VAL A 375 -0.02 19.90 -16.25
N ASN A 376 0.55 18.69 -16.25
CA ASN A 376 -0.12 17.49 -16.76
C ASN A 376 -1.43 17.19 -16.00
N TRP A 377 -1.43 17.33 -14.66
CA TRP A 377 -2.61 17.18 -13.84
C TRP A 377 -3.69 18.22 -14.20
N LEU A 378 -3.30 19.48 -14.41
CA LEU A 378 -4.23 20.55 -14.79
C LEU A 378 -4.80 20.33 -16.19
N ASP A 379 -4.01 19.82 -17.13
CA ASP A 379 -4.48 19.46 -18.47
C ASP A 379 -5.54 18.36 -18.41
N GLN A 380 -5.34 17.36 -17.55
CA GLN A 380 -6.33 16.32 -17.31
C GLN A 380 -7.58 16.87 -16.60
N ALA A 381 -7.42 17.78 -15.65
CA ALA A 381 -8.54 18.42 -14.97
C ALA A 381 -9.40 19.26 -15.93
N GLU A 382 -8.77 20.04 -16.83
CA GLU A 382 -9.45 20.82 -17.88
C GLU A 382 -10.23 19.91 -18.83
N ARG A 383 -9.62 18.78 -19.22
CA ARG A 383 -10.26 17.78 -20.09
C ARG A 383 -11.51 17.19 -19.44
N GLN A 384 -11.41 16.80 -18.17
CA GLN A 384 -12.53 16.24 -17.40
C GLN A 384 -13.66 17.25 -17.18
N GLU A 385 -13.34 18.53 -16.95
CA GLU A 385 -14.32 19.62 -16.86
C GLU A 385 -15.03 19.82 -18.21
N ARG A 386 -14.28 19.86 -19.32
CA ARG A 386 -14.81 20.02 -20.69
C ARG A 386 -15.72 18.85 -21.10
N GLU A 387 -15.40 17.64 -20.65
CA GLU A 387 -16.21 16.44 -20.88
C GLU A 387 -17.44 16.35 -19.95
N GLY A 388 -17.57 17.28 -18.99
CA GLY A 388 -18.67 17.30 -18.03
C GLY A 388 -18.62 16.17 -17.01
N LEU A 389 -17.47 15.49 -16.88
CA LEU A 389 -17.28 14.43 -15.89
C LEU A 389 -17.25 14.99 -14.46
N ILE A 390 -16.81 16.25 -14.32
CA ILE A 390 -16.63 16.93 -13.03
C ILE A 390 -17.08 18.39 -13.19
N SER A 391 -17.84 18.89 -12.21
CA SER A 391 -18.42 20.25 -12.20
C SER A 391 -17.75 21.18 -11.17
N ASP A 392 -16.51 20.91 -10.80
CA ASP A 392 -15.77 21.60 -9.74
C ASP A 392 -14.67 22.50 -10.32
N ASP A 393 -14.38 23.62 -9.64
CA ASP A 393 -13.45 24.69 -10.04
C ASP A 393 -11.97 24.33 -9.83
N ARG A 394 -11.65 23.06 -9.60
CA ARG A 394 -10.29 22.59 -9.30
C ARG A 394 -9.26 22.92 -10.39
N PHE A 395 -9.69 23.01 -11.65
CA PHE A 395 -8.81 23.44 -12.74
C PHE A 395 -8.45 24.92 -12.58
N ALA A 396 -9.45 25.80 -12.49
CA ALA A 396 -9.25 27.24 -12.30
C ALA A 396 -8.43 27.55 -11.04
N LEU A 397 -8.78 26.93 -9.91
CA LEU A 397 -8.07 27.09 -8.65
C LEU A 397 -6.62 26.58 -8.73
N GLY A 398 -6.42 25.46 -9.41
CA GLY A 398 -5.09 24.89 -9.61
C GLY A 398 -4.19 25.77 -10.48
N VAL A 399 -4.73 26.37 -11.56
CA VAL A 399 -4.01 27.35 -12.39
C VAL A 399 -3.59 28.56 -11.55
N GLN A 400 -4.51 29.14 -10.77
CA GLN A 400 -4.20 30.29 -9.91
C GLN A 400 -3.11 29.96 -8.90
N ASN A 401 -3.21 28.81 -8.23
CA ASN A 401 -2.24 28.37 -7.23
C ASN A 401 -0.86 28.12 -7.85
N LEU A 402 -0.79 27.43 -8.99
CA LEU A 402 0.47 27.17 -9.69
C LEU A 402 1.15 28.46 -10.13
N CYS A 403 0.40 29.38 -10.73
CA CYS A 403 0.94 30.67 -11.18
C CYS A 403 1.44 31.52 -9.99
N ARG A 404 0.69 31.57 -8.88
CA ARG A 404 1.12 32.28 -7.66
C ARG A 404 2.35 31.65 -7.04
N PHE A 405 2.40 30.32 -6.98
CA PHE A 405 3.55 29.57 -6.48
C PHE A 405 4.80 29.89 -7.29
N TYR A 406 4.74 29.75 -8.61
CA TYR A 406 5.91 30.01 -9.47
C TYR A 406 6.36 31.47 -9.42
N HIS A 407 5.41 32.41 -9.40
CA HIS A 407 5.71 33.82 -9.21
C HIS A 407 6.42 34.09 -7.87
N SER A 408 6.07 33.36 -6.80
CA SER A 408 6.79 33.41 -5.53
C SER A 408 8.21 32.86 -5.64
N LEU A 409 8.45 31.81 -6.44
CA LEU A 409 9.79 31.27 -6.64
C LEU A 409 10.72 32.27 -7.34
N ILE A 410 10.20 32.99 -8.35
CA ILE A 410 10.93 34.07 -9.02
C ILE A 410 11.25 35.20 -8.02
N LYS A 411 10.27 35.64 -7.23
CA LYS A 411 10.46 36.71 -6.23
C LYS A 411 11.50 36.36 -5.16
N LEU A 412 11.62 35.08 -4.82
CA LEU A 412 12.58 34.57 -3.86
C LEU A 412 13.95 34.25 -4.49
N SER A 413 14.11 34.49 -5.79
CA SER A 413 15.31 34.13 -6.56
C SER A 413 15.67 32.64 -6.45
N ILE A 414 14.66 31.78 -6.24
CA ILE A 414 14.83 30.32 -6.19
C ILE A 414 14.95 29.75 -7.61
N VAL A 415 14.23 30.36 -8.55
CA VAL A 415 14.21 30.05 -9.97
C VAL A 415 14.68 31.27 -10.73
N ASN A 416 15.55 31.08 -11.72
CA ASN A 416 15.98 32.09 -12.65
C ASN A 416 15.29 31.86 -14.01
N PRO A 417 14.33 32.74 -14.41
CA PRO A 417 13.59 32.60 -15.66
C PRO A 417 14.43 32.49 -16.93
N SER A 418 15.65 33.06 -16.92
CA SER A 418 16.55 33.10 -18.07
C SER A 418 17.40 31.84 -18.24
N LEU A 419 17.57 31.04 -17.18
CA LEU A 419 18.46 29.86 -17.17
C LEU A 419 17.68 28.55 -17.03
N ASP A 420 16.56 28.56 -16.31
CA ASP A 420 15.88 27.34 -15.93
C ASP A 420 14.91 26.88 -17.03
N THR A 421 15.09 25.63 -17.50
CA THR A 421 14.27 25.02 -18.55
C THR A 421 12.78 24.98 -18.21
N GLU A 422 12.48 24.81 -16.92
CA GLU A 422 11.13 24.83 -16.32
C GLU A 422 10.37 26.13 -16.63
N SER A 423 11.09 27.24 -16.81
CA SER A 423 10.52 28.56 -17.12
C SER A 423 9.88 28.59 -18.51
N THR A 424 10.39 27.80 -19.46
CA THR A 424 9.83 27.70 -20.81
C THR A 424 8.48 27.01 -20.78
N GLU A 425 8.37 25.91 -20.03
CA GLU A 425 7.11 25.18 -19.85
C GLU A 425 6.06 26.05 -19.16
N ILE A 426 6.43 26.73 -18.08
CA ILE A 426 5.51 27.63 -17.37
C ILE A 426 5.13 28.85 -18.21
N ALA A 427 6.03 29.39 -19.05
CA ALA A 427 5.68 30.49 -19.96
C ALA A 427 4.61 30.03 -20.98
N HIS A 428 4.79 28.87 -21.59
CA HIS A 428 3.81 28.29 -22.51
C HIS A 428 2.47 28.01 -21.81
N PHE A 429 2.51 27.40 -20.63
CA PHE A 429 1.33 27.13 -19.81
C PHE A 429 0.57 28.42 -19.45
N SER A 430 1.29 29.45 -19.02
CA SER A 430 0.73 30.74 -18.62
C SER A 430 0.09 31.47 -19.81
N LEU A 431 0.72 31.40 -20.99
CA LEU A 431 0.16 31.94 -22.23
C LEU A 431 -1.14 31.23 -22.63
N ARG A 432 -1.15 29.89 -22.60
CA ARG A 432 -2.34 29.08 -22.91
C ARG A 432 -3.52 29.41 -21.97
N ASN A 433 -3.19 29.73 -20.72
CA ASN A 433 -4.14 30.02 -19.66
C ASN A 433 -4.29 31.52 -19.36
N ALA A 434 -3.93 32.41 -20.28
CA ALA A 434 -3.94 33.88 -20.09
C ALA A 434 -5.33 34.48 -19.78
N ARG A 435 -6.41 33.68 -19.89
CA ARG A 435 -7.76 34.04 -19.40
C ARG A 435 -7.81 34.24 -17.88
N PHE A 436 -6.89 33.63 -17.14
CA PHE A 436 -6.73 33.82 -15.70
C PHE A 436 -5.75 34.97 -15.42
N GLU A 437 -6.11 35.84 -14.47
CA GLU A 437 -5.33 37.04 -14.14
C GLU A 437 -3.90 36.70 -13.71
N GLU A 438 -3.74 35.69 -12.85
CA GLU A 438 -2.45 35.22 -12.34
C GLU A 438 -1.56 34.67 -13.45
N ALA A 439 -2.13 33.96 -14.42
CA ALA A 439 -1.41 33.41 -15.56
C ALA A 439 -0.92 34.52 -16.49
N ASN A 440 -1.76 35.51 -16.78
CA ASN A 440 -1.38 36.68 -17.57
C ASN A 440 -0.29 37.51 -16.88
N ALA A 441 -0.41 37.74 -15.57
CA ALA A 441 0.59 38.45 -14.79
C ALA A 441 1.95 37.72 -14.75
N LEU A 442 1.92 36.39 -14.58
CA LEU A 442 3.12 35.57 -14.61
C LEU A 442 3.79 35.59 -15.99
N TYR A 443 3.02 35.42 -17.07
CA TYR A 443 3.55 35.45 -18.43
C TYR A 443 4.26 36.77 -18.73
N ARG A 444 3.66 37.92 -18.38
CA ARG A 444 4.30 39.23 -18.55
C ARG A 444 5.61 39.34 -17.77
N THR A 445 5.66 38.76 -16.57
CA THR A 445 6.88 38.75 -15.75
C THR A 445 7.97 37.94 -16.44
N LEU A 446 7.64 36.76 -16.99
CA LEU A 446 8.61 35.90 -17.69
C LEU A 446 9.13 36.52 -18.98
N VAL A 447 8.25 37.15 -19.77
CA VAL A 447 8.63 37.81 -21.03
C VAL A 447 9.46 39.08 -20.80
N ASN A 448 9.28 39.79 -19.68
CA ASN A 448 10.06 40.97 -19.37
C ASN A 448 11.44 40.66 -18.77
N ILE A 449 11.68 39.44 -18.31
CA ILE A 449 12.95 38.99 -17.73
C ILE A 449 13.88 38.39 -18.79
N ASN A 450 13.30 37.82 -19.86
CA ASN A 450 14.00 37.41 -21.08
C ASN A 450 14.22 38.60 -22.02
#